data_AF-A0A955H6I6-F1
#
_entry.id   AF-A0A955H6I6-F1
#
_cell.length_a   1.000
_cell.length_b   1.000
_cell.length_c   1.000
_cell.angle_alpha   90.00
_cell.angle_beta   90.00
_cell.angle_gamma   90.00
#
_symmetry.space_group_name_H-M   'P 1'
#
loop_
_entity.id
_entity.type
_entity.pdbx_description
1 polymer ?
#
loop_
_entity_poly.entity_id
_entity_poly.type
_entity_poly.pdbx_seq_one_letter_code
_entity_poly.pdbx_strand_id
1 'polypeptide(L)'
;MNTHKLKLAALLFAFYALWTPQSSEAYFTTDQQAYKLTDTTALFTITYRFGLEKRDVYMPIGALRDSADADALILTYQLLSDNKPIDNSITNGLVLTKDTNVTIINNTYHVPAGSSATFTLYVLTTLTDTAATNDDLSVLVTQLPFVMKTDELTIDAHLNPSELQYYHTPAITF
;
A
#
# COMPACT_ATOMS: atom_id res chain seq x y z
N MET A 1 -14.24 -48.56 -28.80
CA MET A 1 -14.31 -47.15 -28.37
C MET A 1 -12.95 -46.80 -27.76
N ASN A 2 -12.18 -45.93 -28.42
CA ASN A 2 -10.72 -45.77 -28.26
C ASN A 2 -10.31 -45.09 -26.94
N THR A 3 -9.77 -45.87 -26.00
CA THR A 3 -9.24 -45.40 -24.70
C THR A 3 -7.91 -44.66 -24.79
N HIS A 4 -7.25 -44.64 -25.96
CA HIS A 4 -5.97 -43.95 -26.15
C HIS A 4 -6.10 -42.43 -26.37
N LYS A 5 -7.26 -41.92 -26.79
CA LYS A 5 -7.44 -40.47 -27.05
C LYS A 5 -7.65 -39.65 -25.76
N LEU A 6 -8.08 -40.30 -24.67
CA LEU A 6 -8.42 -39.61 -23.42
C LEU A 6 -7.17 -39.24 -22.59
N LYS A 7 -6.07 -39.99 -22.73
CA LYS A 7 -4.82 -39.71 -22.00
C LYS A 7 -3.99 -38.58 -22.62
N LEU A 8 -4.15 -38.33 -23.93
CA LEU A 8 -3.41 -37.27 -24.62
C LEU A 8 -4.00 -35.88 -24.35
N ALA A 9 -5.32 -35.79 -24.18
CA ALA A 9 -6.00 -34.53 -23.86
C ALA A 9 -5.69 -34.04 -22.43
N ALA A 10 -5.53 -34.96 -21.47
CA ALA A 10 -5.17 -34.62 -20.09
C ALA A 10 -3.74 -34.10 -19.94
N LEU A 11 -2.81 -34.55 -20.80
CA LEU A 11 -1.42 -34.10 -20.76
C LEU A 11 -1.23 -32.68 -21.35
N LEU A 12 -2.07 -32.29 -22.32
CA LEU A 12 -2.04 -30.97 -22.95
C LEU A 12 -2.63 -29.86 -22.06
N PHE A 13 -3.56 -30.19 -21.16
CA PHE A 13 -4.12 -29.22 -20.21
C PHE A 13 -3.15 -28.86 -19.07
N ALA A 14 -2.27 -29.78 -18.68
CA ALA A 14 -1.28 -29.54 -17.62
C ALA A 14 -0.18 -28.55 -18.06
N PHE A 15 0.09 -28.43 -19.36
CA PHE A 15 1.09 -27.49 -19.88
C PHE A 15 0.59 -26.03 -19.98
N TYR A 16 -0.73 -25.82 -20.11
CA TYR A 16 -1.30 -24.46 -20.15
C TYR A 16 -1.41 -23.80 -18.78
N ALA A 17 -1.45 -24.57 -17.69
CA ALA A 17 -1.46 -24.03 -16.32
C ALA A 17 -0.09 -23.48 -15.88
N LEU A 18 1.00 -23.84 -16.58
CA LEU A 18 2.36 -23.35 -16.32
C LEU A 18 2.71 -22.08 -17.11
N TRP A 19 1.75 -21.54 -17.85
CA TRP A 19 1.92 -20.37 -18.71
C TRP A 19 0.99 -19.22 -18.32
N THR A 20 0.54 -19.16 -17.07
CA THR A 20 0.11 -17.87 -16.53
C THR A 20 1.36 -17.02 -16.40
N PRO A 21 1.48 -15.87 -17.08
CA PRO A 21 2.56 -14.94 -16.79
C PRO A 21 2.51 -14.67 -15.29
N GLN A 22 3.55 -15.10 -14.59
CA GLN A 22 3.75 -14.75 -13.21
C GLN A 22 4.10 -13.26 -13.26
N SER A 23 3.07 -12.42 -13.25
CA SER A 23 3.22 -10.97 -13.20
C SER A 23 4.07 -10.70 -11.96
N SER A 24 5.35 -10.41 -12.18
CA SER A 24 6.24 -9.87 -11.17
C SER A 24 5.80 -8.43 -10.91
N GLU A 25 4.61 -8.25 -10.38
CA GLU A 25 4.16 -6.95 -9.90
C GLU A 25 4.89 -6.72 -8.58
N ALA A 26 6.00 -5.98 -8.67
CA ALA A 26 6.84 -5.63 -7.52
C ALA A 26 6.06 -4.88 -6.43
N TYR A 27 4.97 -4.19 -6.83
CA TYR A 27 4.04 -3.54 -5.94
C TYR A 27 2.76 -3.14 -6.67
N PHE A 28 1.60 -3.24 -6.00
CA PHE A 28 0.33 -2.70 -6.47
C PHE A 28 -0.63 -2.47 -5.31
N THR A 29 -1.52 -1.49 -5.43
CA THR A 29 -2.62 -1.31 -4.49
C THR A 29 -3.70 -2.37 -4.75
N THR A 30 -4.32 -2.83 -3.67
CA THR A 30 -5.26 -3.96 -3.70
C THR A 30 -6.65 -3.57 -3.23
N ASP A 31 -6.76 -2.57 -2.36
CA ASP A 31 -8.02 -2.12 -1.78
C ASP A 31 -7.84 -0.73 -1.16
N GLN A 32 -8.83 0.15 -1.32
CA GLN A 32 -8.85 1.48 -0.72
C GLN A 32 -10.25 1.76 -0.18
N GLN A 33 -10.33 2.15 1.09
CA GLN A 33 -11.61 2.31 1.78
C GLN A 33 -11.63 3.58 2.61
N ALA A 34 -12.83 4.09 2.82
CA ALA A 34 -13.12 5.21 3.69
C ALA A 34 -14.34 4.87 4.54
N TYR A 35 -14.27 5.15 5.84
CA TYR A 35 -15.29 4.83 6.81
C TYR A 35 -15.59 6.03 7.68
N LYS A 36 -16.86 6.48 7.69
CA LYS A 36 -17.33 7.53 8.60
C LYS A 36 -17.57 6.85 9.95
N LEU A 37 -16.83 7.26 10.97
CA LEU A 37 -16.97 6.73 12.33
C LEU A 37 -17.93 7.60 13.15
N THR A 38 -17.88 8.92 12.97
CA THR A 38 -18.75 9.92 13.58
C THR A 38 -18.99 11.07 12.60
N ASP A 39 -19.72 12.10 12.99
CA ASP A 39 -19.92 13.32 12.18
C ASP A 39 -18.66 14.19 12.03
N THR A 40 -17.56 13.83 12.68
CA THR A 40 -16.26 14.54 12.55
C THR A 40 -15.07 13.60 12.38
N THR A 41 -15.23 12.29 12.58
CA THR A 41 -14.15 11.30 12.53
C THR A 41 -14.35 10.32 11.38
N ALA A 42 -13.29 10.09 10.59
CA ALA A 42 -13.25 9.01 9.61
C ALA A 42 -11.95 8.19 9.72
N LEU A 43 -12.04 6.95 9.25
CA LEU A 43 -10.91 6.05 9.05
C LEU A 43 -10.74 5.80 7.55
N PHE A 44 -9.54 6.03 7.07
CA PHE A 44 -9.13 5.73 5.70
C PHE A 44 -8.14 4.57 5.71
N THR A 45 -8.28 3.66 4.74
CA THR A 45 -7.35 2.56 4.55
C THR A 45 -6.88 2.45 3.12
N ILE A 46 -5.59 2.19 2.93
CA ILE A 46 -5.00 1.85 1.63
C ILE A 46 -4.18 0.59 1.82
N THR A 47 -4.62 -0.51 1.22
CA THR A 47 -3.94 -1.79 1.26
C THR A 47 -3.16 -2.01 -0.02
N TYR A 48 -1.89 -2.35 0.11
CA TYR A 48 -0.99 -2.60 -1.00
C TYR A 48 -0.10 -3.80 -0.70
N ARG A 49 0.38 -4.43 -1.77
CA ARG A 49 1.34 -5.53 -1.67
C ARG A 49 2.70 -5.04 -2.15
N PHE A 50 3.75 -5.42 -1.45
CA PHE A 50 5.12 -5.00 -1.78
C PHE A 50 6.11 -6.14 -1.55
N GLY A 51 7.05 -6.30 -2.48
CA GLY A 51 8.16 -7.25 -2.35
C GLY A 51 9.01 -7.32 -3.61
N LEU A 52 10.23 -7.83 -3.49
CA LEU A 52 11.15 -7.94 -4.61
C LEU A 52 11.71 -9.36 -4.71
N GLU A 53 11.90 -9.82 -5.95
CA GLU A 53 12.40 -11.18 -6.21
C GLU A 53 13.83 -11.40 -5.68
N LYS A 54 14.69 -10.38 -5.80
CA LYS A 54 16.15 -10.54 -5.60
C LYS A 54 16.72 -9.69 -4.47
N ARG A 55 15.88 -8.98 -3.72
CA ARG A 55 16.31 -8.02 -2.70
C ARG A 55 15.37 -8.07 -1.52
N ASP A 56 15.96 -7.97 -0.34
CA ASP A 56 15.19 -7.68 0.86
C ASP A 56 14.62 -6.26 0.75
N VAL A 57 13.44 -6.05 1.32
CA VAL A 57 12.79 -4.75 1.37
C VAL A 57 12.54 -4.37 2.82
N TYR A 58 12.85 -3.12 3.16
CA TYR A 58 12.47 -2.51 4.42
C TYR A 58 11.42 -1.42 4.18
N MET A 59 10.24 -1.61 4.75
CA MET A 59 9.09 -0.74 4.59
C MET A 59 8.86 0.11 5.85
N PRO A 60 8.35 1.34 5.70
CA PRO A 60 8.07 2.22 6.83
C PRO A 60 6.94 1.66 7.69
N ILE A 61 7.05 1.85 9.00
CA ILE A 61 5.95 1.63 9.96
C ILE A 61 5.14 2.92 10.12
N GLY A 62 5.83 4.06 10.24
CA GLY A 62 5.20 5.36 10.45
C GLY A 62 4.56 5.91 9.19
N ALA A 63 3.51 6.70 9.40
CA ALA A 63 2.92 7.54 8.36
C ALA A 63 2.63 8.94 8.89
N LEU A 64 3.05 9.96 8.17
CA LEU A 64 2.84 11.37 8.53
C LEU A 64 2.11 12.12 7.43
N ARG A 65 1.26 13.05 7.87
CA ARG A 65 0.64 14.00 6.98
C ARG A 65 1.64 15.10 6.60
N ASP A 66 1.70 15.45 5.32
CA ASP A 66 2.41 16.63 4.79
C ASP A 66 3.86 16.82 5.31
N SER A 67 4.59 15.71 5.51
CA SER A 67 5.98 15.77 5.99
C SER A 67 6.93 16.25 4.88
N ALA A 68 7.81 17.20 5.22
CA ALA A 68 8.81 17.77 4.31
C ALA A 68 10.15 17.02 4.30
N ASP A 69 10.33 16.02 5.17
CA ASP A 69 11.58 15.26 5.24
C ASP A 69 11.57 14.12 4.22
N ALA A 70 12.06 14.41 3.02
CA ALA A 70 12.13 13.47 1.91
C ALA A 70 13.09 12.29 2.19
N ASP A 71 14.04 12.46 3.12
CA ASP A 71 15.08 11.47 3.44
C ASP A 71 14.64 10.51 4.56
N ALA A 72 13.52 10.80 5.23
CA ALA A 72 12.97 9.91 6.25
C ALA A 72 12.28 8.69 5.62
N LEU A 73 12.57 7.50 6.15
CA LEU A 73 11.84 6.27 5.82
C LEU A 73 10.47 6.27 6.52
N ILE A 74 9.60 7.17 6.06
CA ILE A 74 8.25 7.38 6.56
C ILE A 74 7.29 7.62 5.40
N LEU A 75 6.13 6.96 5.44
CA LEU A 75 5.11 7.16 4.42
C LEU A 75 4.49 8.55 4.60
N THR A 76 4.37 9.33 3.53
CA THR A 76 3.69 10.63 3.58
C THR A 76 2.36 10.62 2.83
N TYR A 77 1.37 11.33 3.37
CA TYR A 77 0.05 11.44 2.78
C TYR A 77 -0.54 12.84 2.95
N GLN A 78 -1.58 13.10 2.16
CA GLN A 78 -2.41 14.29 2.20
C GLN A 78 -3.84 13.91 2.52
N LEU A 79 -4.51 14.79 3.29
CA LEU A 79 -5.95 14.78 3.43
C LEU A 79 -6.52 15.84 2.48
N LEU A 80 -7.41 15.42 1.61
CA LEU A 80 -7.96 16.24 0.53
C LEU A 80 -9.46 16.47 0.73
N SER A 81 -9.91 17.69 0.44
CA SER A 81 -11.32 18.06 0.21
C SER A 81 -11.41 18.64 -1.20
N ASP A 82 -12.30 18.13 -2.06
CA ASP A 82 -12.38 18.53 -3.47
C ASP A 82 -11.03 18.52 -4.22
N ASN A 83 -10.21 17.50 -3.95
CA ASN A 83 -8.84 17.34 -4.46
C ASN A 83 -7.84 18.45 -4.06
N LYS A 84 -8.12 19.19 -2.98
CA LYS A 84 -7.22 20.18 -2.40
C LYS A 84 -6.81 19.79 -0.99
N PRO A 85 -5.54 19.96 -0.60
CA PRO A 85 -5.13 19.78 0.77
C PRO A 85 -5.94 20.68 1.70
N ILE A 86 -6.40 20.12 2.81
CA ILE A 86 -6.98 20.87 3.93
C ILE A 86 -6.01 20.85 5.10
N ASP A 87 -6.28 21.61 6.18
CA ASP A 87 -5.45 21.64 7.40
C ASP A 87 -6.28 21.60 8.70
N ASN A 88 -7.61 21.72 8.62
CA ASN A 88 -8.55 21.77 9.74
C ASN A 88 -8.87 20.38 10.33
N SER A 89 -7.85 19.58 10.58
CA SER A 89 -8.02 18.22 11.12
C SER A 89 -6.79 17.72 11.87
N ILE A 90 -7.05 16.83 12.81
CA ILE A 90 -6.04 16.06 13.52
C ILE A 90 -5.99 14.67 12.89
N THR A 91 -4.82 14.24 12.44
CA THR A 91 -4.63 12.96 11.76
C THR A 91 -3.59 12.10 12.46
N ASN A 92 -3.84 10.81 12.57
CA ASN A 92 -2.86 9.81 12.99
C ASN A 92 -2.74 8.75 11.90
N GLY A 93 -1.51 8.52 11.43
CA GLY A 93 -1.22 7.55 10.38
C GLY A 93 -0.31 6.42 10.88
N LEU A 94 -0.59 5.19 10.46
CA LEU A 94 0.28 4.04 10.73
C LEU A 94 0.17 3.01 9.62
N VAL A 95 1.28 2.37 9.27
CA VAL A 95 1.31 1.21 8.39
C VAL A 95 1.34 -0.07 9.23
N LEU A 96 0.42 -0.98 8.96
CA LEU A 96 0.33 -2.29 9.59
C LEU A 96 0.42 -3.40 8.54
N THR A 97 0.87 -4.57 8.97
CA THR A 97 0.81 -5.78 8.16
C THR A 97 0.21 -6.92 8.99
N LYS A 98 -0.50 -7.81 8.32
CA LYS A 98 -1.01 -9.07 8.89
C LYS A 98 -0.12 -10.27 8.56
N ASP A 99 0.90 -10.07 7.73
CA ASP A 99 1.69 -11.15 7.16
C ASP A 99 2.77 -11.59 8.15
N THR A 100 2.73 -12.85 8.56
CA THR A 100 3.56 -13.40 9.64
C THR A 100 5.02 -13.61 9.26
N ASN A 101 5.34 -13.56 7.96
CA ASN A 101 6.71 -13.64 7.44
C ASN A 101 7.44 -12.29 7.46
N VAL A 102 6.77 -11.21 7.88
CA VAL A 102 7.38 -9.90 8.06
C VAL A 102 7.90 -9.77 9.50
N THR A 103 9.14 -9.33 9.64
CA THR A 103 9.73 -9.03 10.96
C THR A 103 9.99 -7.53 11.10
N ILE A 104 10.13 -7.03 12.33
CA ILE A 104 10.50 -5.64 12.56
C ILE A 104 11.99 -5.58 12.88
N ILE A 105 12.73 -4.81 12.08
CA ILE A 105 14.17 -4.56 12.27
C ILE A 105 14.38 -3.04 12.22
N ASN A 106 14.99 -2.47 13.26
CA ASN A 106 15.28 -1.03 13.35
C ASN A 106 14.07 -0.13 13.02
N ASN A 107 12.89 -0.44 13.58
CA ASN A 107 11.65 0.32 13.36
C ASN A 107 11.12 0.32 11.91
N THR A 108 11.46 -0.71 11.14
CA THR A 108 10.98 -0.94 9.77
C THR A 108 10.49 -2.37 9.62
N TYR A 109 9.56 -2.61 8.70
CA TYR A 109 9.15 -3.95 8.32
C TYR A 109 10.14 -4.56 7.34
N HIS A 110 10.72 -5.71 7.67
CA HIS A 110 11.60 -6.48 6.79
C HIS A 110 10.82 -7.55 6.04
N VAL A 111 10.86 -7.46 4.71
CA VAL A 111 10.31 -8.44 3.77
C VAL A 111 11.50 -9.13 3.07
N PRO A 112 11.67 -10.45 3.22
CA PRO A 112 12.81 -11.14 2.61
C PRO A 112 12.68 -11.24 1.09
N ALA A 113 13.82 -11.27 0.41
CA ALA A 113 13.91 -11.49 -1.03
C ALA A 113 13.13 -12.73 -1.49
N GLY A 114 12.49 -12.64 -2.65
CA GLY A 114 11.65 -13.71 -3.20
C GLY A 114 10.27 -13.82 -2.58
N SER A 115 9.94 -12.92 -1.64
CA SER A 115 8.63 -12.85 -1.00
C SER A 115 8.00 -11.46 -1.21
N SER A 116 6.73 -11.37 -0.83
CA SER A 116 5.99 -10.11 -0.78
C SER A 116 5.09 -10.14 0.44
N ALA A 117 4.75 -8.96 0.93
CA ALA A 117 3.86 -8.79 2.05
C ALA A 117 2.79 -7.75 1.74
N THR A 118 1.66 -7.88 2.44
CA THR A 118 0.51 -6.99 2.39
C THR A 118 0.62 -5.99 3.52
N PHE A 119 0.58 -4.72 3.17
CA PHE A 119 0.60 -3.60 4.09
C PHE A 119 -0.68 -2.81 3.94
N THR A 120 -1.19 -2.30 5.05
CA THR A 120 -2.32 -1.40 5.07
C THR A 120 -1.89 -0.13 5.79
N LEU A 121 -1.94 1.00 5.08
CA LEU A 121 -1.95 2.31 5.70
C LEU A 121 -3.31 2.52 6.35
N TYR A 122 -3.31 2.87 7.62
CA TYR A 122 -4.48 3.35 8.36
C TYR A 122 -4.27 4.84 8.65
N VAL A 123 -5.24 5.67 8.28
CA VAL A 123 -5.28 7.08 8.64
C VAL A 123 -6.58 7.37 9.37
N LEU A 124 -6.49 7.66 10.67
CA LEU A 124 -7.60 8.14 11.47
C LEU A 124 -7.58 9.67 11.46
N THR A 125 -8.65 10.29 10.98
CA THR A 125 -8.80 11.76 10.98
C THR A 125 -9.93 12.19 11.90
N THR A 126 -9.78 13.36 12.51
CA THR A 126 -10.87 14.07 13.18
C THR A 126 -10.86 15.54 12.74
N LEU A 127 -11.95 15.98 12.13
CA LEU A 127 -12.20 17.37 11.77
C LEU A 127 -12.31 18.23 13.04
N THR A 128 -11.59 19.35 13.06
CA THR A 128 -11.62 20.29 14.19
C THR A 128 -12.65 21.41 14.01
N ASP A 129 -13.14 21.62 12.80
CA ASP A 129 -14.18 22.58 12.47
C ASP A 129 -15.41 21.86 11.90
N THR A 130 -16.53 21.93 12.62
CA THR A 130 -17.82 21.35 12.20
C THR A 130 -18.47 22.10 11.04
N ALA A 131 -17.95 23.27 10.62
CA ALA A 131 -18.41 23.92 9.39
C ALA A 131 -17.98 23.15 8.12
N ALA A 132 -17.03 22.21 8.23
CA ALA A 132 -16.54 21.35 7.15
C ALA A 132 -17.38 20.08 6.94
N THR A 133 -18.57 19.96 7.56
CA THR A 133 -19.48 18.80 7.42
C THR A 133 -20.23 18.76 6.08
N ASN A 134 -19.70 19.35 5.02
CA ASN A 134 -20.19 19.13 3.64
C ASN A 134 -19.03 18.79 2.69
N ASP A 135 -17.83 18.58 3.25
CA ASP A 135 -16.63 18.31 2.48
C ASP A 135 -16.52 16.81 2.17
N ASP A 136 -16.19 16.52 0.91
CA ASP A 136 -15.86 15.17 0.46
C ASP A 136 -14.38 14.89 0.76
N LEU A 137 -14.11 14.20 1.88
CA LEU A 137 -12.75 13.94 2.33
C LEU A 137 -12.16 12.67 1.74
N SER A 138 -10.91 12.73 1.27
CA SER A 138 -10.15 11.57 0.81
C SER A 138 -8.68 11.66 1.26
N VAL A 139 -7.96 10.53 1.23
CA VAL A 139 -6.54 10.47 1.53
C VAL A 139 -5.77 10.06 0.28
N LEU A 140 -4.70 10.80 -0.03
CA LEU A 140 -3.76 10.50 -1.11
C LEU A 140 -2.36 10.28 -0.52
N VAL A 141 -1.72 9.16 -0.82
CA VAL A 141 -0.30 8.95 -0.49
C VAL A 141 0.56 9.78 -1.43
N THR A 142 1.44 10.61 -0.85
CA THR A 142 2.35 11.49 -1.59
C THR A 142 3.76 10.95 -1.68
N GLN A 143 4.15 10.06 -0.75
CA GLN A 143 5.42 9.35 -0.80
C GLN A 143 5.31 7.99 -0.11
N LEU A 144 5.83 6.96 -0.76
CA LEU A 144 6.05 5.65 -0.14
C LEU A 144 7.54 5.29 -0.29
N PRO A 145 8.38 5.64 0.70
CA PRO A 145 9.79 5.25 0.70
C PRO A 145 9.96 3.78 1.11
N PHE A 146 11.05 3.17 0.67
CA PHE A 146 11.47 1.83 1.04
C PHE A 146 12.97 1.67 0.86
N VAL A 147 13.59 0.74 1.58
CA VAL A 147 15.02 0.41 1.38
C VAL A 147 15.12 -0.96 0.75
N MET A 148 15.90 -1.07 -0.31
CA MET A 148 16.28 -2.34 -0.91
C MET A 148 17.65 -2.75 -0.40
N LYS A 149 17.80 -4.00 0.02
CA LYS A 149 19.08 -4.50 0.53
C LYS A 149 19.47 -5.85 -0.06
N THR A 150 20.77 -5.99 -0.25
CA THR A 150 21.50 -7.24 -0.51
C THR A 150 22.74 -7.24 0.40
N ASP A 151 23.53 -8.32 0.37
CA ASP A 151 24.76 -8.40 1.17
C ASP A 151 25.78 -7.29 0.81
N GLU A 152 25.76 -6.79 -0.42
CA GLU A 152 26.76 -5.85 -0.94
C GLU A 152 26.22 -4.42 -1.11
N LEU A 153 24.91 -4.24 -1.09
CA LEU A 153 24.27 -2.99 -1.53
C LEU A 153 23.03 -2.66 -0.72
N THR A 154 22.93 -1.39 -0.33
CA THR A 154 21.73 -0.76 0.25
C THR A 154 21.32 0.39 -0.67
N ILE A 155 20.05 0.45 -1.06
CA ILE A 155 19.49 1.51 -1.89
C ILE A 155 18.23 2.04 -1.21
N ASP A 156 18.21 3.33 -0.93
CA ASP A 156 17.01 4.05 -0.53
C ASP A 156 16.22 4.42 -1.79
N ALA A 157 14.93 4.12 -1.79
CA ALA A 157 14.05 4.34 -2.93
C ALA A 157 12.68 4.80 -2.45
N HIS A 158 11.85 5.25 -3.39
CA HIS A 158 10.45 5.52 -3.17
C HIS A 158 9.66 5.19 -4.43
N LEU A 159 8.35 5.00 -4.29
CA LEU A 159 7.48 4.85 -5.46
C LEU A 159 7.46 6.13 -6.30
N ASN A 160 7.28 5.96 -7.61
CA ASN A 160 7.16 7.08 -8.52
C ASN A 160 5.81 7.78 -8.32
N PRO A 161 5.73 9.12 -8.52
CA PRO A 161 4.46 9.84 -8.45
C PRO A 161 3.36 9.26 -9.34
N SER A 162 3.72 8.71 -10.52
CA SER A 162 2.78 8.05 -11.43
C SER A 162 2.22 6.72 -10.91
N GLU A 163 2.85 6.10 -9.91
CA GLU A 163 2.35 4.89 -9.26
C GLU A 163 1.47 5.26 -8.05
N LEU A 164 1.80 6.37 -7.39
CA LEU A 164 1.08 6.87 -6.22
C LEU A 164 -0.33 7.37 -6.54
N GLN A 165 -0.65 7.68 -7.80
CA GLN A 165 -2.01 8.02 -8.21
C GLN A 165 -3.05 6.94 -7.87
N TYR A 166 -2.62 5.68 -7.69
CA TYR A 166 -3.48 4.56 -7.31
C TYR A 166 -3.58 4.36 -5.79
N TYR A 167 -2.87 5.17 -5.00
CA TYR A 167 -2.88 5.19 -3.54
C TYR A 167 -3.75 6.34 -3.05
N HIS A 168 -4.99 6.37 -3.54
CA HIS A 168 -6.00 7.37 -3.24
C HIS A 168 -7.27 6.67 -2.77
N THR A 169 -7.78 7.04 -1.59
CA THR A 169 -9.06 6.51 -1.11
C THR A 169 -10.24 7.11 -1.85
N PRO A 170 -11.39 6.42 -1.87
CA PRO A 170 -12.65 7.10 -2.19
C PRO A 170 -12.87 8.27 -1.22
N ALA A 171 -13.66 9.25 -1.67
CA ALA A 171 -14.09 10.33 -0.83
C ALA A 171 -15.22 9.89 0.11
N ILE A 172 -15.32 10.56 1.25
CA ILE A 172 -16.41 10.40 2.20
C ILE A 172 -16.99 11.75 2.61
N THR A 173 -18.31 11.84 2.54
CA THR A 173 -19.06 13.05 2.90
C THR A 173 -19.35 13.04 4.39
N PHE A 174 -19.05 14.17 5.05
CA PHE A 174 -19.38 14.39 6.46
C PHE A 174 -20.77 14.97 6.67
#